data_AF-A0AAD6SUL3-F1
#
_entry.id   AF-A0AAD6SUL3-F1
#
_cell.length_a   1.000
_cell.length_b   1.000
_cell.length_c   1.000
_cell.angle_alpha   90.00
_cell.angle_beta   90.00
_cell.angle_gamma   90.00
#
_symmetry.space_group_name_H-M   'P 1'
#
loop_
_entity.id
_entity.type
_entity.pdbx_description
1 polymer ?
#
loop_
_entity_poly.entity_id
_entity_poly.type
_entity_poly.pdbx_seq_one_letter_code
_entity_poly.pdbx_strand_id
1 'polypeptide(L)' 'QERRETSRTTQLLEHGDDEHFVVNMAALHNATLLCRNLPVALTVPRPLYLDREAHHHEVAIRLHAAQTLKR' A
#
# COMPACT_ATOMS: atom_id res chain seq x y z
N GLN A 1 24.16 -11.27 -2.03
CA GLN A 1 23.27 -10.68 -1.00
C GLN A 1 22.76 -11.82 -0.14
N GLU A 2 23.16 -11.89 1.13
CA GLU A 2 22.83 -13.01 2.03
C GLU A 2 21.52 -12.74 2.77
N ARG A 3 20.60 -13.73 2.81
CA ARG A 3 19.34 -13.64 3.57
C ARG A 3 19.65 -13.85 5.05
N ARG A 4 19.42 -12.81 5.86
CA ARG A 4 19.38 -12.93 7.32
C ARG A 4 17.96 -13.28 7.75
N GLU A 5 17.81 -14.31 8.57
CA GLU A 5 16.53 -14.66 9.17
C GLU A 5 16.08 -13.54 10.12
N THR A 6 14.82 -13.11 9.99
CA THR A 6 14.24 -12.09 10.86
C THR A 6 12.96 -12.66 11.47
N SER A 7 12.72 -12.39 12.76
CA SER A 7 11.50 -12.76 13.47
C SER A 7 10.29 -11.88 13.12
N ARG A 8 10.41 -10.97 12.15
CA ARG A 8 9.31 -10.09 11.72
C ARG A 8 8.40 -10.86 10.78
N THR A 9 7.24 -11.27 11.28
CA THR A 9 6.11 -11.70 10.43
C THR A 9 5.64 -10.50 9.62
N THR A 10 6.01 -10.49 8.33
CA THR A 10 5.39 -9.59 7.37
C THR A 10 4.04 -10.18 7.03
N GLN A 11 2.97 -9.37 7.06
CA GLN A 11 1.69 -9.81 6.50
C GLN A 11 1.93 -10.09 5.02
N LEU A 12 1.99 -11.38 4.67
CA LEU A 12 2.15 -11.82 3.30
C LEU A 12 0.76 -11.80 2.68
N LEU A 13 0.57 -10.94 1.68
CA LEU A 13 -0.59 -11.00 0.82
C LEU A 13 -0.44 -12.27 -0.03
N GLU A 14 -1.21 -13.30 0.26
CA GLU A 14 -1.27 -14.51 -0.55
C GLU A 14 -2.25 -14.25 -1.71
N HIS A 15 -1.77 -14.41 -2.94
CA HIS A 15 -2.63 -14.36 -4.13
C HIS A 15 -3.32 -15.72 -4.28
N GLY A 16 -4.65 -15.73 -4.34
CA GLY A 16 -5.46 -16.90 -4.68
C GLY A 16 -6.18 -16.68 -6.02
N ASP A 17 -6.55 -17.79 -6.68
CA ASP A 17 -7.01 -17.97 -8.07
C ASP A 17 -7.09 -16.71 -8.97
N ASP A 18 -6.29 -16.80 -10.05
CA ASP A 18 -5.39 -15.76 -10.55
C ASP A 18 -5.86 -15.01 -11.82
N GLU A 19 -7.08 -14.50 -11.85
CA GLU A 19 -7.51 -13.70 -13.02
C GLU A 19 -7.24 -12.20 -12.89
N HIS A 20 -7.08 -11.71 -11.64
CA HIS A 20 -7.00 -10.28 -11.38
C HIS A 20 -5.94 -9.94 -10.33
N PHE A 21 -4.93 -9.18 -10.75
CA PHE A 21 -3.83 -8.73 -9.88
C PHE A 21 -3.97 -7.25 -9.55
N VAL A 22 -3.82 -6.90 -8.27
CA VAL A 22 -3.73 -5.50 -7.84
C VAL A 22 -2.26 -5.14 -7.65
N VAL A 23 -1.75 -4.25 -8.50
CA VAL A 23 -0.37 -3.76 -8.43
C VAL A 23 -0.36 -2.35 -7.87
N ASN A 24 0.45 -2.11 -6.84
CA ASN A 24 0.68 -0.76 -6.33
C ASN A 24 1.61 0.00 -7.30
N MET A 25 1.02 0.69 -8.27
CA MET A 25 1.75 1.46 -9.27
C MET A 25 2.65 2.53 -8.63
N ALA A 26 2.25 3.15 -7.52
CA ALA A 26 3.05 4.19 -6.86
C ALA A 26 4.32 3.66 -6.17
N ALA A 27 4.40 2.35 -5.91
CA ALA A 27 5.59 1.72 -5.33
C ALA A 27 6.66 1.38 -6.38
N LEU A 28 6.35 1.45 -7.68
CA LEU A 28 7.27 1.09 -8.74
C LEU A 28 8.05 2.31 -9.24
N HIS A 29 9.38 2.23 -9.25
CA HIS A 29 10.25 3.32 -9.72
C HIS A 29 9.92 3.79 -11.15
N ASN A 30 9.53 2.84 -12.02
CA ASN A 30 9.22 3.09 -13.42
C ASN A 30 7.72 3.05 -13.73
N ALA A 31 6.86 3.35 -12.75
CA ALA A 31 5.41 3.31 -12.90
C ALA A 31 4.90 4.06 -14.15
N THR A 32 5.52 5.19 -14.46
CA THR A 32 5.17 6.01 -15.63
C THR A 32 5.33 5.26 -16.95
N LEU A 33 6.34 4.40 -17.09
CA LEU A 33 6.53 3.58 -18.29
C LEU A 33 5.46 2.50 -18.39
N LEU A 34 5.05 1.90 -17.27
CA LEU A 34 3.98 0.92 -17.25
C LEU A 34 2.63 1.58 -17.59
N CYS A 35 2.34 2.76 -17.04
CA CYS A 35 1.11 3.49 -17.34
C CYS A 35 0.96 3.90 -18.81
N ARG A 36 2.07 4.06 -19.55
CA ARG A 36 2.03 4.34 -21.00
C ARG A 36 1.60 3.14 -21.84
N ASN A 37 1.83 1.92 -21.34
CA ASN A 37 1.56 0.68 -22.05
C ASN A 37 0.28 -0.02 -21.58
N LEU A 38 -0.27 0.40 -20.44
CA LEU A 38 -1.49 -0.16 -19.87
C LEU A 38 -2.71 0.74 -20.13
N PRO A 39 -3.91 0.16 -20.27
CA PRO A 39 -5.15 0.93 -20.35
C PRO A 39 -5.31 1.92 -19.18
N VAL A 40 -5.73 3.15 -19.48
CA VAL A 40 -5.99 4.19 -18.47
C VAL A 40 -7.01 3.73 -17.41
N ALA A 41 -7.99 2.92 -17.81
CA ALA A 41 -8.99 2.35 -16.90
C ALA A 41 -8.40 1.47 -15.78
N LEU A 42 -7.20 0.91 -16.00
CA LEU A 42 -6.49 0.06 -15.05
C LEU A 42 -5.43 0.82 -14.24
N THR A 43 -5.04 2.02 -14.67
CA THR A 43 -3.93 2.78 -14.08
C THR A 43 -4.37 4.09 -13.44
N VAL A 44 -5.64 4.49 -13.62
CA VAL A 44 -6.23 5.62 -12.90
C VAL A 44 -6.17 5.37 -11.39
N PRO A 45 -5.61 6.31 -10.62
CA PRO A 45 -5.63 6.23 -9.16
C PRO A 45 -7.08 6.17 -8.67
N ARG A 46 -7.40 5.12 -7.92
CA ARG A 46 -8.68 5.04 -7.20
C ARG A 46 -8.47 5.56 -5.79
N PRO A 47 -9.28 6.53 -5.31
CA PRO A 47 -9.16 7.00 -3.94
C PRO A 47 -9.44 5.84 -2.99
N LEU A 48 -8.45 5.51 -2.14
CA LEU A 48 -8.60 4.49 -1.10
C LEU A 48 -9.63 4.94 -0.04
N TYR A 49 -9.69 6.25 0.22
CA TYR A 49 -10.64 6.90 1.11
C TYR A 49 -11.30 8.05 0.36
N LEU A 50 -12.63 8.14 0.45
CA LEU A 50 -13.40 9.21 -0.18
C LEU A 50 -13.03 10.57 0.42
N ASP A 51 -12.92 10.63 1.75
CA ASP A 51 -12.35 11.75 2.49
C ASP A 51 -10.97 11.37 3.03
N ARG A 52 -9.94 11.70 2.23
CA ARG A 52 -8.55 11.44 2.58
C ARG A 52 -8.12 12.22 3.83
N GLU A 53 -8.64 13.43 4.02
CA GLU A 53 -8.24 14.30 5.13
C GLU A 53 -8.78 13.77 6.45
N ALA A 54 -10.08 13.45 6.51
CA ALA A 54 -10.69 12.86 7.69
C ALA A 54 -10.00 11.54 8.09
N HIS A 55 -9.73 10.66 7.12
CA HIS A 55 -9.01 9.42 7.40
C HIS A 55 -7.59 9.68 7.93
N HIS A 56 -6.87 10.65 7.37
CA HIS A 56 -5.54 10.99 7.84
C HIS A 56 -5.56 11.51 9.28
N HIS A 57 -6.55 12.35 9.63
CA HIS A 57 -6.74 12.82 10.99
C HIS A 57 -7.03 11.67 11.96
N GLU A 58 -7.91 10.74 11.59
CA GLU A 58 -8.23 9.55 12.38
C GLU A 58 -6.98 8.69 12.65
N VAL A 59 -6.19 8.43 11.60
CA VAL A 59 -4.95 7.65 11.71
C VAL A 59 -3.95 8.36 12.64
N ALA A 60 -3.80 9.67 12.51
CA ALA A 60 -2.90 10.46 13.35
C ALA A 60 -3.31 10.41 14.83
N ILE A 61 -4.61 10.57 15.14
CA ILE A 61 -5.14 10.46 16.50
C ILE A 61 -4.81 9.09 17.10
N ARG A 62 -5.09 8.01 16.35
CA ARG A 62 -4.81 6.64 16.79
C ARG A 62 -3.31 6.41 17.02
N LEU A 63 -2.47 6.93 16.14
CA LEU A 63 -1.02 6.82 16.26
C LEU A 63 -0.52 7.55 17.51
N HIS A 64 -1.01 8.77 17.77
CA HIS A 64 -0.66 9.52 18.97
C HIS A 64 -1.03 8.78 20.26
N ALA A 65 -2.25 8.23 20.34
CA ALA A 65 -2.67 7.44 21.50
C ALA A 65 -1.75 6.22 21.72
N ALA A 66 -1.43 5.48 20.64
CA ALA A 66 -0.54 4.33 20.70
C ALA A 66 0.90 4.69 21.10
N GLN A 67 1.40 5.86 20.68
CA GLN A 67 2.73 6.34 21.06
C GLN A 67 2.78 6.80 22.52
N THR A 68 1.71 7.44 23.02
CA THR A 68 1.60 7.83 24.44
C THR A 68 1.61 6.61 25.35
N LEU A 69 0.94 5.53 24.97
CA LEU A 69 0.93 4.24 25.70
C LEU A 69 2.29 3.52 25.72
N LYS A 70 3.19 3.84 24.79
CA LYS A 70 4.55 3.26 24.73
C LYS A 70 5.57 4.02 25.60
N ARG A 71 5.24 5.22 26.05
CA ARG A 71 6.06 6.00 26.98
C ARG A 71 5.79 5.60 28.41
#